data_AF-A0A2S6PQS6-F1
#
_entry.id   AF-A0A2S6PQS6-F1
#
_cell.length_a   1.000
_cell.length_b   1.000
_cell.length_c   1.000
_cell.angle_alpha   90.00
_cell.angle_beta   90.00
_cell.angle_gamma   90.00
#
_symmetry.space_group_name_H-M   'P 1'
#
loop_
_entity.id
_entity.type
_entity.pdbx_description
1 polymer ?
#
loop_
_entity_poly.entity_id
_entity_poly.type
_entity_poly.pdbx_seq_one_letter_code
_entity_poly.pdbx_strand_id
1 'polypeptide(L)' 'MARTERQTDRQAEYVCPACKQPVATVLARHKTLGIFVPHWGAGPCHNPECHRHEAEAGEKSGSARGAHSVGR' A
#
# COMPACT_ATOMS: atom_id res chain seq x y z
N MET A 1 -26.85 -12.31 21.12
CA MET A 1 -26.58 -11.11 20.30
C MET A 1 -25.06 -10.96 20.25
N ALA A 2 -24.40 -11.59 19.28
CA ALA A 2 -22.95 -11.75 19.26
C ALA A 2 -22.29 -10.72 18.32
N ARG A 3 -21.77 -9.66 18.93
CA ARG A 3 -20.70 -8.75 18.48
C ARG A 3 -20.43 -8.71 16.95
N THR A 4 -21.07 -7.76 16.26
CA THR A 4 -20.74 -7.34 14.88
C THR A 4 -19.42 -6.56 14.77
N GLU A 5 -18.68 -6.42 15.87
CA GLU A 5 -17.46 -5.60 15.97
C GLU A 5 -16.16 -6.41 15.84
N ARG A 6 -16.09 -7.37 14.93
CA ARG A 6 -14.80 -7.99 14.63
C ARG A 6 -14.12 -7.25 13.48
N GLN A 7 -13.06 -6.54 13.85
CA GLN A 7 -11.75 -6.66 13.20
C GLN A 7 -11.40 -5.68 12.06
N THR A 8 -12.17 -4.62 11.83
CA THR A 8 -11.67 -3.50 11.01
C THR A 8 -10.76 -2.56 11.84
N ASP A 9 -10.91 -2.55 13.16
CA ASP A 9 -10.37 -1.52 14.07
C ASP A 9 -8.88 -1.64 14.40
N ARG A 10 -8.28 -2.83 14.33
CA ARG A 10 -6.83 -2.99 14.47
C ARG A 10 -6.13 -2.70 13.14
N GLN A 11 -6.51 -1.59 12.51
CA GLN A 11 -5.93 -1.06 11.27
C GLN A 11 -4.41 -1.05 11.49
N ALA A 12 -3.68 -1.95 10.82
CA ALA A 12 -2.24 -1.97 10.94
C ALA A 12 -1.72 -0.60 10.46
N GLU A 13 -1.07 0.15 11.34
CA GLU A 13 -0.45 1.42 10.96
C GLU A 13 0.58 1.13 9.86
N TYR A 14 0.43 1.79 8.72
CA TYR A 14 1.40 1.64 7.64
C TYR A 14 2.68 2.36 8.02
N VAL A 15 3.80 1.68 7.88
CA VAL A 15 5.13 2.22 8.15
C VAL A 15 5.98 2.19 6.90
N CYS A 16 6.81 3.22 6.73
CA CYS A 16 7.79 3.23 5.65
C CYS A 16 8.79 2.08 5.86
N PRO A 17 9.02 1.20 4.87
CA PRO A 17 9.95 0.08 5.05
C PRO A 17 11.41 0.54 5.22
N ALA A 18 11.74 1.75 4.79
CA ALA A 18 13.07 2.34 4.85
C ALA A 18 13.38 3.00 6.21
N CYS A 19 12.63 4.04 6.57
CA CYS A 19 12.90 4.83 7.78
C CYS A 19 12.04 4.42 8.98
N LYS A 20 11.13 3.45 8.80
CA LYS A 20 10.20 2.94 9.83
C LYS A 20 9.26 3.97 10.44
N GLN A 21 9.20 5.17 9.86
CA GLN A 21 8.25 6.19 10.28
C GLN A 21 6.83 5.83 9.83
N PRO A 22 5.80 6.18 10.62
CA PRO A 22 4.42 6.01 10.22
C PRO A 22 4.14 6.85 8.98
N VAL A 23 3.34 6.30 8.06
CA VAL A 23 2.91 6.98 6.84
C VAL A 23 1.40 7.03 6.77
N ALA A 24 0.88 7.98 6.02
CA ALA A 24 -0.57 8.08 5.81
C ALA A 24 -1.12 6.79 5.22
N THR A 25 -2.34 6.42 5.59
CA THR A 25 -3.07 5.34 4.91
C THR A 25 -3.82 5.95 3.74
N VAL A 26 -3.57 5.44 2.53
CA VAL A 26 -4.24 5.94 1.31
C VAL A 26 -5.24 4.92 0.78
N LEU A 27 -6.40 5.43 0.34
CA LEU A 27 -7.39 4.64 -0.36
C LEU A 27 -7.18 4.78 -1.86
N ALA A 28 -6.60 3.76 -2.48
CA ALA A 28 -6.50 3.65 -3.92
C ALA A 28 -7.69 2.87 -4.49
N ARG A 29 -7.97 3.07 -5.77
CA ARG A 29 -8.94 2.25 -6.51
C ARG A 29 -8.29 1.75 -7.77
N HIS A 30 -8.40 0.46 -8.01
CA HIS A 30 -8.02 -0.15 -9.29
C HIS A 30 -9.27 -0.67 -9.99
N LYS A 31 -9.28 -0.61 -11.31
CA LYS A 31 -10.38 -1.11 -12.11
C LYS A 31 -10.12 -2.57 -12.48
N THR A 32 -11.03 -3.46 -12.13
CA THR A 32 -10.97 -4.89 -12.44
C THR A 32 -12.28 -5.29 -13.09
N LEU A 33 -12.23 -5.85 -14.31
CA LEU A 33 -13.42 -6.37 -15.02
C LEU A 33 -14.60 -5.37 -15.09
N GLY A 34 -14.30 -4.07 -15.24
CA GLY A 34 -15.33 -3.03 -15.31
C GLY A 34 -15.79 -2.46 -13.97
N ILE A 35 -15.42 -3.06 -12.83
CA ILE A 35 -15.74 -2.55 -11.49
C ILE A 35 -14.53 -1.85 -10.86
N PHE A 36 -14.78 -0.85 -9.99
CA PHE A 36 -13.74 -0.19 -9.21
C PHE A 36 -13.60 -0.83 -7.83
N VAL A 37 -12.45 -1.45 -7.59
CA VAL A 37 -12.15 -2.15 -6.33
C VAL A 37 -11.31 -1.23 -5.43
N PRO A 38 -11.73 -0.97 -4.18
CA PRO A 38 -10.93 -0.21 -3.22
C PRO A 38 -9.75 -1.03 -2.70
N HIS A 39 -8.63 -0.36 -2.45
CA HIS A 39 -7.43 -0.93 -1.85
C HIS A 39 -6.82 0.08 -0.87
N TRP A 40 -6.65 -0.32 0.38
CA TRP A 40 -5.94 0.46 1.41
C TRP A 40 -4.45 0.11 1.38
N GLY A 41 -3.58 1.12 1.36
CA GLY A 41 -2.14 0.92 1.31
C GLY A 41 -1.35 2.00 2.03
N ALA A 42 -0.04 1.73 2.17
CA ALA A 42 0.92 2.71 2.65
C ALA A 42 0.99 3.88 1.68
N GLY A 43 0.79 5.07 2.23
CA GLY A 43 0.95 6.31 1.53
C GLY A 43 2.41 6.70 1.35
N PRO A 44 2.62 7.87 0.74
CA PRO A 44 3.93 8.43 0.46
C PRO A 44 4.76 8.70 1.73
N CYS A 45 6.09 8.58 1.61
CA CYS A 45 7.01 8.94 2.68
C CYS A 45 7.42 10.42 2.57
N HIS A 46 7.04 11.22 3.57
CA HIS A 46 7.37 12.65 3.64
C HIS A 46 8.58 12.98 4.54
N ASN A 47 9.31 11.97 5.02
CA ASN A 47 10.54 12.19 5.77
C ASN A 47 11.68 12.58 4.81
N PRO A 48 12.21 13.84 4.85
CA PRO A 48 13.24 14.31 3.91
C PRO A 48 14.58 13.57 4.05
N GLU A 49 14.86 13.02 5.23
CA GLU A 49 16.07 12.23 5.50
C GLU A 49 15.96 10.79 4.96
N CYS A 50 14.79 10.40 4.47
CA CYS A 50 14.57 9.08 3.93
C CYS A 50 15.04 9.03 2.47
N HIS A 51 15.86 8.03 2.11
CA HIS A 51 16.23 7.78 0.71
C HIS A 51 15.02 7.45 -0.19
N ARG A 52 13.87 7.16 0.42
CA ARG A 52 12.59 6.87 -0.23
C ARG A 52 11.60 8.03 -0.07
N HIS A 53 12.07 9.21 0.34
CA HIS A 53 11.29 10.44 0.34
C HIS A 53 10.71 10.66 -1.05
N GLU A 54 9.43 10.96 -1.13
CA GLU A 54 8.81 11.17 -2.43
C GLU A 54 9.23 12.51 -3.05
N ALA A 55 9.84 12.42 -4.24
CA ALA A 55 9.60 13.37 -5.32
C ALA A 55 8.46 12.78 -6.14
N GLU A 56 7.34 13.50 -6.28
CA GLU A 56 6.08 13.06 -6.91
C GLU A 56 6.27 12.06 -8.08
N ALA A 57 6.07 10.77 -7.80
CA ALA A 57 5.99 9.74 -8.82
C ALA A 57 4.65 9.03 -8.66
N GLY A 58 3.59 9.71 -9.10
CA GLY A 58 2.30 9.09 -9.32
C GLY A 58 2.46 7.84 -10.18
N GLU A 59 1.76 6.78 -9.76
CA GLU A 59 1.40 5.63 -10.62
C GLU A 59 2.53 4.65 -10.99
N LYS A 60 3.04 3.92 -10.00
CA LYS A 60 3.52 2.53 -10.24
C LYS A 60 2.66 1.52 -9.49
N SER A 61 1.43 1.33 -9.96
CA SER A 61 0.64 0.13 -9.66
C SER A 61 0.25 -0.57 -10.96
N GLY A 62 1.28 -1.05 -11.66
CA GLY A 62 1.19 -2.04 -12.73
C GLY A 62 1.99 -3.26 -12.31
N SER A 63 1.28 -4.32 -11.91
CA SER A 63 1.71 -5.72 -11.85
C SER A 63 3.21 -6.02 -11.92
N ALA A 64 3.82 -6.35 -10.77
CA ALA A 64 5.04 -7.16 -10.72
C ALA A 64 4.77 -8.42 -9.88
N ARG A 65 3.95 -9.33 -10.42
CA ARG A 65 4.05 -10.76 -10.12
C ARG A 65 4.40 -11.47 -11.42
N GLY A 66 5.63 -11.94 -11.53
CA GLY A 66 6.05 -12.78 -12.65
C GLY A 66 7.54 -12.74 -12.99
N ALA A 67 8.44 -12.77 -12.01
CA ALA A 67 9.84 -13.14 -12.25
C ALA A 67 10.14 -14.44 -11.48
N HIS A 68 9.56 -15.55 -11.96
CA HIS A 68 10.05 -16.88 -11.61
C HIS A 68 11.22 -17.16 -12.55
N SER A 69 12.44 -17.06 -12.04
CA SER A 69 13.62 -17.58 -12.72
C SER A 69 13.54 -19.11 -12.74
N VAL A 70 13.24 -19.70 -13.88
CA VAL A 70 13.51 -21.13 -14.14
C VAL A 70 14.74 -21.22 -15.03
N GLY A 71 15.90 -21.48 -14.42
CA GLY A 71 17.13 -21.84 -15.12
C GLY A 71 17.12 -23.30 -15.54
N ARG A 72 17.81 -23.63 -16.63
CA ARG A 72 18.11 -24.98 -17.11
C ARG A 72 19.62 -25.18 -17.11
#